data_AF-A0A1E4TRC4-F1
#
_entry.id   AF-A0A1E4TRC4-F1
#
_cell.length_a   1.000
_cell.length_b   1.000
_cell.length_c   1.000
_cell.angle_alpha   90.00
_cell.angle_beta   90.00
_cell.angle_gamma   90.00
#
_symmetry.space_group_name_H-M   'P 1'
#
loop_
_entity.id
_entity.type
_entity.pdbx_description
1 polymer ?
#
loop_
_entity_poly.entity_id
_entity_poly.type
_entity_poly.pdbx_seq_one_letter_code
_entity_poly.pdbx_strand_id
1 'polypeptide(L)'
;PNNSSKTSVQEFRSALEKGKDEDKLDAMRRILITMLNGNLMPELLMYVIRYVMPSKDKELKKLLYFYWEICPKLEPDGKLKQEMILVCNAIQHDLQHPNEYIRGNTLRFLSKLKEPELLEPLVASARLCLEHRHAYVRKNAVFAIYSIFKVSEHLIFDAADLLVDFLAVETDSTCKRNAFVCLGSLQRESALRYIQDNLQSLATLDPLLQLSFVEFIRKDAVEHSDLRNQYLSIISDLLDTTSNTVIYEAATTLTIL
;
A
#
# COMPACT_ATOMS: atom_id res chain seq x y z
N PRO A 1 17.17 -32.51 -15.60
CA PRO A 1 17.73 -31.14 -15.39
C PRO A 1 17.78 -30.38 -16.73
N ASN A 2 16.87 -29.40 -16.90
CA ASN A 2 16.74 -28.65 -18.16
C ASN A 2 17.97 -27.76 -18.41
N ASN A 3 18.78 -28.10 -19.41
CA ASN A 3 19.90 -27.24 -19.85
C ASN A 3 19.42 -25.93 -20.50
N SER A 4 18.20 -25.89 -21.01
CA SER A 4 17.60 -24.70 -21.64
C SER A 4 17.41 -23.52 -20.68
N SER A 5 17.12 -23.78 -19.40
CA SER A 5 16.97 -22.71 -18.40
C SER A 5 18.31 -22.14 -17.93
N LYS A 6 19.40 -22.93 -17.98
CA LYS A 6 20.75 -22.43 -17.63
C LYS A 6 21.30 -21.49 -18.70
N THR A 7 21.05 -21.80 -19.97
CA THR A 7 21.45 -20.94 -21.09
C THR A 7 20.72 -19.59 -21.05
N SER A 8 19.41 -19.58 -20.73
CA SER A 8 18.64 -18.33 -20.66
C SER A 8 19.08 -17.40 -19.51
N VAL A 9 19.48 -17.95 -18.36
CA VAL A 9 20.02 -17.14 -17.25
C VAL A 9 21.32 -16.43 -17.66
N GLN A 10 22.20 -17.12 -18.39
CA GLN A 10 23.46 -16.53 -18.85
C GLN A 10 23.23 -15.44 -19.91
N GLU A 11 22.26 -15.64 -20.80
CA GLU A 11 21.83 -14.63 -21.76
C GLU A 11 21.29 -13.38 -21.05
N PHE A 12 20.40 -13.55 -20.07
CA PHE A 12 19.88 -12.44 -19.28
C PHE A 12 20.98 -11.70 -18.51
N ARG A 13 21.95 -12.41 -17.91
CA ARG A 13 23.10 -11.77 -17.27
C ARG A 13 23.86 -10.88 -18.23
N SER A 14 24.18 -11.38 -19.43
CA SER A 14 24.91 -10.62 -20.45
C SER A 14 24.09 -9.42 -20.95
N ALA A 15 22.79 -9.58 -21.14
CA ALA A 15 21.89 -8.51 -21.57
C ALA A 15 21.80 -7.38 -20.51
N LEU A 16 21.69 -7.74 -19.23
CA LEU A 16 21.67 -6.75 -18.15
C LEU A 16 23.01 -6.03 -17.98
N GLU A 17 24.14 -6.74 -18.11
CA GLU A 17 25.47 -6.18 -17.88
C GLU A 17 25.95 -5.28 -19.04
N LYS A 18 25.76 -5.72 -20.29
CA LYS A 18 26.31 -5.05 -21.47
C LYS A 18 25.29 -4.25 -22.27
N GLY A 19 24.01 -4.50 -22.06
CA GLY A 19 22.93 -3.88 -22.82
C GLY A 19 22.72 -2.40 -22.48
N LYS A 20 22.15 -1.65 -23.43
CA LYS A 20 21.61 -0.31 -23.18
C LYS A 20 20.28 -0.41 -22.44
N ASP A 21 19.71 0.72 -22.03
CA ASP A 21 18.43 0.72 -21.30
C ASP A 21 17.30 0.02 -22.10
N GLU A 22 17.28 0.13 -23.43
CA GLU A 22 16.32 -0.60 -24.29
C GLU A 22 16.49 -2.12 -24.22
N ASP A 23 17.72 -2.62 -24.26
CA ASP A 23 18.03 -4.05 -24.13
C ASP A 23 17.66 -4.57 -22.74
N LYS A 24 17.94 -3.76 -21.71
CA LYS A 24 17.57 -4.07 -20.32
C LYS A 24 16.06 -4.10 -20.14
N LEU A 25 15.31 -3.25 -20.84
CA LEU A 25 13.85 -3.25 -20.78
C LEU A 25 13.29 -4.57 -21.32
N ASP A 26 13.74 -5.00 -22.49
CA ASP A 26 13.33 -6.27 -23.06
C ASP A 26 13.75 -7.45 -22.17
N ALA A 27 14.98 -7.44 -21.67
CA ALA A 27 15.47 -8.46 -20.74
C ALA A 27 14.62 -8.52 -19.47
N MET A 28 14.33 -7.39 -18.82
CA MET A 28 13.50 -7.33 -17.61
C MET A 28 12.08 -7.83 -17.84
N ARG A 29 11.45 -7.50 -18.99
CA ARG A 29 10.12 -8.03 -19.33
C ARG A 29 10.14 -9.55 -19.46
N ARG A 30 11.14 -10.11 -20.17
CA ARG A 30 11.30 -11.56 -20.33
C ARG A 30 11.59 -12.26 -19.01
N ILE A 31 12.42 -11.66 -18.15
CA ILE A 31 12.71 -12.16 -16.79
C ILE A 31 11.41 -12.24 -15.98
N LEU A 32 10.61 -11.18 -15.94
CA LEU A 32 9.34 -11.16 -15.21
C LEU A 32 8.38 -12.24 -15.70
N ILE A 33 8.18 -12.35 -17.02
CA ILE A 33 7.32 -13.40 -17.61
C ILE A 33 7.80 -14.80 -17.20
N THR A 34 9.11 -15.04 -17.28
CA THR A 34 9.71 -16.34 -16.92
C THR A 34 9.51 -16.67 -15.43
N MET A 35 9.68 -15.68 -14.55
CA MET A 35 9.48 -15.84 -13.11
C MET A 35 8.00 -16.06 -12.76
N LEU A 36 7.08 -15.33 -13.41
CA LEU A 36 5.63 -15.52 -13.24
C LEU A 36 5.16 -16.90 -13.71
N ASN A 37 5.83 -17.48 -14.70
CA ASN A 37 5.59 -18.86 -15.15
C ASN A 37 6.20 -19.93 -14.21
N GLY A 38 6.69 -19.54 -13.03
CA GLY A 38 7.20 -20.44 -11.98
C GLY A 38 8.70 -20.74 -12.06
N ASN A 39 9.41 -20.25 -13.08
CA ASN A 39 10.85 -20.42 -13.19
C ASN A 39 11.59 -19.28 -12.48
N LEU A 40 11.77 -19.44 -11.17
CA LEU A 40 12.51 -18.48 -10.36
C LEU A 40 13.98 -18.43 -10.78
N MET A 41 14.52 -17.22 -10.93
CA MET A 41 15.92 -16.96 -11.29
C MET A 41 16.61 -16.12 -10.21
N PRO A 42 16.81 -16.66 -8.99
CA PRO A 42 17.41 -15.92 -7.87
C PRO A 42 18.84 -15.44 -8.19
N GLU A 43 19.53 -16.16 -9.06
CA GLU A 43 20.84 -15.86 -9.60
C GLU A 43 20.95 -14.51 -10.34
N LEU A 44 19.83 -13.91 -10.73
CA LEU A 44 19.79 -12.61 -11.41
C LEU A 44 19.70 -11.42 -10.44
N LEU A 45 19.43 -11.66 -9.14
CA LEU A 45 19.17 -10.59 -8.17
C LEU A 45 20.30 -9.56 -8.14
N MET A 46 21.55 -10.02 -7.98
CA MET A 46 22.71 -9.12 -7.95
C MET A 46 22.93 -8.39 -9.29
N TYR A 47 22.60 -9.00 -10.43
CA TYR A 47 22.70 -8.35 -11.74
C TYR A 47 21.64 -7.25 -11.90
N VAL A 48 20.41 -7.50 -11.43
CA VAL A 48 19.35 -6.49 -11.39
C VAL A 48 19.74 -5.33 -10.48
N ILE A 49 20.28 -5.61 -9.28
CA ILE A 49 20.77 -4.58 -8.35
C ILE A 49 21.91 -3.77 -8.96
N ARG A 50 22.87 -4.40 -9.65
CA ARG A 50 24.03 -3.67 -10.20
C ARG A 50 23.72 -2.88 -11.46
N TYR A 51 22.85 -3.40 -12.33
CA TYR A 51 22.72 -2.88 -13.70
C TYR A 51 21.35 -2.27 -14.04
N VAL A 52 20.31 -2.59 -13.27
CA VAL A 52 18.94 -2.03 -13.47
C VAL A 52 18.62 -0.99 -12.42
N MET A 53 18.87 -1.29 -11.14
CA MET A 53 18.56 -0.38 -10.02
C MET A 53 19.16 1.03 -10.14
N PRO A 54 20.40 1.22 -10.63
CA PRO A 54 20.97 2.56 -10.78
C PRO A 54 20.45 3.34 -12.00
N SER A 55 19.68 2.70 -12.90
CA SER A 55 19.18 3.36 -14.10
C SER A 55 18.20 4.48 -13.75
N LYS A 56 18.26 5.57 -14.53
CA LYS A 56 17.34 6.71 -14.42
C LYS A 56 16.09 6.53 -15.29
N ASP A 57 16.05 5.49 -16.11
CA ASP A 57 14.90 5.21 -16.96
C ASP A 57 13.67 4.85 -16.12
N LYS A 58 12.56 5.55 -16.40
CA LYS A 58 11.33 5.44 -15.61
C LYS A 58 10.63 4.10 -15.83
N GLU A 59 10.77 3.53 -17.02
CA GLU A 59 10.12 2.26 -17.36
C GLU A 59 10.88 1.10 -16.73
N LEU A 60 12.22 1.10 -16.79
CA LEU A 60 13.07 0.15 -16.06
C LEU A 60 12.80 0.21 -14.57
N LYS A 61 12.63 1.40 -14.00
CA LYS A 61 12.28 1.55 -12.60
C LYS A 61 10.94 0.88 -12.27
N LYS A 62 9.92 1.00 -13.11
CA LYS A 62 8.64 0.28 -12.91
C LYS A 62 8.84 -1.24 -12.94
N LEU A 63 9.59 -1.75 -13.93
CA LEU A 63 9.88 -3.18 -14.03
C LEU A 63 10.70 -3.69 -12.84
N LEU A 64 11.60 -2.87 -12.30
CA LEU A 64 12.38 -3.18 -11.09
C LEU A 64 11.46 -3.39 -9.88
N TYR A 65 10.46 -2.53 -9.68
CA TYR A 65 9.50 -2.71 -8.60
C TYR A 65 8.67 -4.00 -8.79
N PHE A 66 8.23 -4.32 -10.01
CA PHE A 66 7.57 -5.61 -10.26
C PHE A 66 8.49 -6.80 -9.98
N TYR A 67 9.78 -6.70 -10.31
CA TYR A 67 10.75 -7.74 -10.01
C TYR A 67 10.91 -7.92 -8.50
N TRP A 68 11.00 -6.83 -7.74
CA TRP A 68 11.07 -6.88 -6.28
C TRP A 68 9.81 -7.43 -5.64
N GLU A 69 8.63 -7.34 -6.26
CA GLU A 69 7.42 -7.98 -5.74
C GLU A 69 7.53 -9.51 -5.77
N ILE A 70 8.08 -10.08 -6.83
CA ILE A 70 8.07 -11.54 -7.07
C ILE A 70 9.40 -12.23 -6.75
N CYS A 71 10.49 -11.50 -6.53
CA CYS A 71 11.78 -12.12 -6.24
C CYS A 71 11.80 -12.76 -4.84
N PRO A 72 12.42 -13.94 -4.68
CA PRO A 72 12.63 -14.57 -3.37
C PRO A 72 13.49 -13.67 -2.47
N LYS A 73 12.98 -13.34 -1.28
CA LYS A 73 13.65 -12.47 -0.31
C LYS A 73 14.39 -13.21 0.78
N LEU A 74 14.06 -14.49 0.97
CA LEU A 74 14.65 -15.33 1.99
C LEU A 74 15.59 -16.35 1.36
N GLU A 75 16.62 -16.71 2.10
CA GLU A 75 17.44 -17.89 1.86
C GLU A 75 16.69 -19.18 2.27
N PRO A 76 17.16 -20.38 1.88
CA PRO A 76 16.52 -21.64 2.27
C PRO A 76 16.40 -21.88 3.78
N ASP A 77 17.21 -21.20 4.59
CA ASP A 77 17.16 -21.23 6.05
C ASP A 77 16.13 -20.26 6.66
N GLY A 78 15.41 -19.51 5.82
CA GLY A 78 14.40 -18.53 6.21
C GLY A 78 14.94 -17.14 6.56
N LYS A 79 16.26 -16.90 6.46
CA LYS A 79 16.85 -15.60 6.74
C LYS A 79 16.76 -14.67 5.54
N LEU A 80 16.68 -13.36 5.78
CA LEU A 80 16.69 -12.37 4.71
C LEU A 80 18.01 -12.42 3.93
N LYS A 81 17.92 -12.37 2.61
CA LYS A 81 19.07 -12.30 1.70
C LYS A 81 19.89 -11.04 1.96
N GLN A 82 21.22 -11.17 1.98
CA GLN A 82 22.11 -10.02 2.23
C GLN A 82 21.96 -8.93 1.16
N GLU A 83 21.63 -9.30 -0.07
CA GLU A 83 21.33 -8.39 -1.17
C GLU A 83 20.17 -7.45 -0.86
N MET A 84 19.24 -7.85 0.01
CA MET A 84 18.08 -7.03 0.38
C MET A 84 18.47 -5.77 1.16
N ILE A 85 19.68 -5.73 1.74
CA ILE A 85 20.23 -4.50 2.34
C ILE A 85 20.39 -3.41 1.28
N LEU A 86 20.88 -3.77 0.08
CA LEU A 86 21.05 -2.81 -1.03
C LEU A 86 19.69 -2.37 -1.58
N VAL A 87 18.75 -3.31 -1.68
CA VAL A 87 17.37 -3.03 -2.11
C VAL A 87 16.68 -2.08 -1.12
N CYS A 88 16.85 -2.31 0.18
CA CYS A 88 16.33 -1.46 1.23
C CYS A 88 16.83 -0.01 1.11
N ASN A 89 18.13 0.18 0.91
CA ASN A 89 18.71 1.51 0.73
C ASN A 89 18.12 2.23 -0.49
N ALA A 90 17.91 1.51 -1.60
CA ALA A 90 17.28 2.07 -2.80
C ALA A 90 15.81 2.45 -2.56
N ILE A 91 15.05 1.61 -1.86
CA ILE A 91 13.66 1.91 -1.47
C ILE A 91 13.60 3.13 -0.56
N GLN A 92 14.50 3.22 0.43
CA GLN A 92 14.57 4.35 1.35
C GLN A 92 14.83 5.67 0.61
N HIS A 93 15.75 5.66 -0.35
CA HIS A 93 16.01 6.81 -1.22
C HIS A 93 14.78 7.17 -2.06
N ASP A 94 14.05 6.19 -2.59
CA ASP A 94 12.85 6.42 -3.38
C ASP A 94 11.67 6.99 -2.57
N LEU A 95 11.53 6.62 -1.30
CA LEU A 95 10.56 7.23 -0.37
C LEU A 95 10.86 8.71 -0.11
N GLN A 96 12.11 9.14 -0.31
CA GLN A 96 12.53 10.53 -0.15
C GLN A 96 12.70 11.25 -1.50
N HIS A 97 12.39 10.61 -2.62
CA HIS A 97 12.60 11.16 -3.96
C HIS A 97 11.80 12.47 -4.17
N PRO A 98 12.34 13.51 -4.83
CA PRO A 98 11.61 14.77 -5.06
C PRO A 98 10.33 14.63 -5.92
N ASN A 99 10.09 13.44 -6.50
CA ASN A 99 8.95 13.17 -7.38
C ASN A 99 7.90 12.37 -6.60
N GLU A 100 6.72 12.96 -6.47
CA GLU A 100 5.59 12.43 -5.73
C GLU A 100 5.08 11.09 -6.29
N TYR A 101 5.22 10.86 -7.60
CA TYR A 101 4.80 9.61 -8.22
C TYR A 101 5.76 8.47 -7.91
N ILE A 102 7.06 8.75 -7.77
CA ILE A 102 8.04 7.77 -7.32
C ILE A 102 7.74 7.39 -5.87
N ARG A 103 7.62 8.38 -4.96
CA ARG A 103 7.25 8.12 -3.56
C ARG A 103 5.96 7.30 -3.45
N GLY A 104 4.91 7.72 -4.16
CA GLY A 104 3.62 7.03 -4.12
C GLY A 104 3.68 5.61 -4.70
N ASN A 105 4.50 5.36 -5.73
CA ASN A 105 4.72 4.00 -6.24
C ASN A 105 5.46 3.12 -5.23
N THR A 106 6.49 3.68 -4.59
CA THR A 106 7.26 2.99 -3.56
C THR A 106 6.40 2.66 -2.33
N LEU A 107 5.52 3.58 -1.91
CA LEU A 107 4.58 3.33 -0.81
C LEU A 107 3.59 2.21 -1.13
N ARG A 108 3.07 2.15 -2.37
CA ARG A 108 2.24 1.02 -2.81
C ARG A 108 3.00 -0.30 -2.79
N PHE A 109 4.28 -0.27 -3.13
CA PHE A 109 5.14 -1.44 -3.04
C PHE A 109 5.35 -1.87 -1.58
N LEU A 110 5.56 -0.93 -0.64
CA LEU A 110 5.64 -1.27 0.79
C LEU A 110 4.40 -2.02 1.28
N SER A 111 3.21 -1.64 0.80
CA SER A 111 1.98 -2.34 1.17
C SER A 111 1.95 -3.83 0.76
N LYS A 112 2.84 -4.26 -0.13
CA LYS A 112 2.94 -5.65 -0.61
C LYS A 112 4.03 -6.46 0.08
N LEU A 113 5.00 -5.81 0.73
CA LEU A 113 6.08 -6.49 1.45
C LEU A 113 5.53 -7.29 2.65
N LYS A 114 6.19 -8.40 2.96
CA LYS A 114 5.78 -9.33 4.04
C LYS A 114 6.87 -9.58 5.06
N GLU A 115 8.10 -9.14 4.78
CA GLU A 115 9.28 -9.40 5.56
C GLU A 115 9.50 -8.24 6.55
N PRO A 116 9.33 -8.46 7.87
CA PRO A 116 9.47 -7.39 8.87
C PRO A 116 10.86 -6.76 8.87
N GLU A 117 11.91 -7.57 8.72
CA GLU A 117 13.31 -7.11 8.66
C GLU A 117 13.57 -6.13 7.51
N LEU A 118 12.85 -6.25 6.40
CA LEU A 118 12.97 -5.31 5.27
C LEU A 118 12.15 -4.03 5.52
N LEU A 119 11.05 -4.12 6.26
CA LEU A 119 10.16 -3.00 6.55
C LEU A 119 10.68 -2.10 7.67
N GLU A 120 11.31 -2.66 8.70
CA GLU A 120 11.85 -1.95 9.87
C GLU A 120 12.63 -0.67 9.52
N PRO A 121 13.68 -0.71 8.65
CA PRO A 121 14.43 0.49 8.27
C PRO A 121 13.62 1.51 7.45
N LEU A 122 12.47 1.12 6.90
CA LEU A 122 11.65 1.94 6.01
C LEU A 122 10.54 2.70 6.77
N VAL A 123 10.23 2.30 8.00
CA VAL A 123 9.12 2.85 8.80
C VAL A 123 9.24 4.36 8.94
N ALA A 124 10.41 4.88 9.32
CA ALA A 124 10.62 6.32 9.51
C ALA A 124 10.33 7.12 8.22
N SER A 125 10.83 6.65 7.07
CA SER A 125 10.57 7.29 5.77
C SER A 125 9.10 7.20 5.36
N ALA A 126 8.42 6.09 5.67
CA ALA A 126 6.99 5.94 5.41
C ALA A 126 6.14 6.90 6.26
N ARG A 127 6.49 7.10 7.53
CA ARG A 127 5.82 8.06 8.43
C ARG A 127 5.95 9.50 7.93
N LEU A 128 7.16 9.91 7.53
CA LEU A 128 7.39 11.23 6.93
C LEU A 128 6.53 11.48 5.67
N CYS A 129 6.12 10.42 4.96
CA CYS A 129 5.25 10.57 3.79
C CYS A 129 3.80 10.94 4.13
N LEU A 130 3.35 10.79 5.39
CA LEU A 130 2.02 11.25 5.84
C LEU A 130 1.92 12.78 5.87
N GLU A 131 3.02 13.47 6.13
CA GLU A 131 3.07 14.94 6.20
C GLU A 131 3.43 15.57 4.84
N HIS A 132 3.47 14.77 3.77
CA HIS A 132 3.91 15.25 2.48
C HIS A 132 2.91 16.22 1.84
N ARG A 133 3.40 17.32 1.25
CA ARG A 133 2.57 18.36 0.63
C ARG A 133 1.56 17.87 -0.44
N HIS A 134 1.84 16.74 -1.10
CA HIS A 134 0.98 16.18 -2.15
C HIS A 134 0.09 15.07 -1.60
N ALA A 135 -1.23 15.22 -1.74
CA ALA A 135 -2.23 14.21 -1.39
C ALA A 135 -1.98 12.84 -2.04
N TYR A 136 -1.40 12.82 -3.26
CA TYR A 136 -1.01 11.56 -3.91
C TYR A 136 -0.03 10.72 -3.07
N VAL A 137 0.90 11.35 -2.35
CA VAL A 137 1.82 10.62 -1.47
C VAL A 137 1.11 10.20 -0.19
N ARG A 138 0.41 11.14 0.47
CA ARG A 138 -0.29 10.91 1.74
C ARG A 138 -1.31 9.77 1.65
N LYS A 139 -2.13 9.72 0.59
CA LYS A 139 -3.12 8.65 0.40
C LYS A 139 -2.50 7.25 0.28
N ASN A 140 -1.28 7.14 -0.26
CA ASN A 140 -0.55 5.88 -0.34
C ASN A 140 0.21 5.60 0.96
N ALA A 141 0.68 6.64 1.66
CA ALA A 141 1.37 6.51 2.94
C ALA A 141 0.45 5.89 4.00
N VAL A 142 -0.80 6.35 4.08
CA VAL A 142 -1.82 5.76 4.95
C VAL A 142 -1.93 4.23 4.79
N PHE A 143 -2.06 3.75 3.55
CA PHE A 143 -2.13 2.29 3.31
C PHE A 143 -0.80 1.57 3.54
N ALA A 144 0.34 2.25 3.34
CA ALA A 144 1.63 1.69 3.68
C ALA A 144 1.76 1.47 5.19
N ILE A 145 1.45 2.49 6.01
CA ILE A 145 1.45 2.42 7.47
C ILE A 145 0.55 1.29 7.97
N TYR A 146 -0.69 1.24 7.48
CA TYR A 146 -1.63 0.18 7.84
C TYR A 146 -1.12 -1.22 7.45
N SER A 147 -0.52 -1.36 6.26
CA SER A 147 0.02 -2.66 5.84
C SER A 147 1.23 -3.10 6.65
N ILE A 148 2.12 -2.16 7.02
CA ILE A 148 3.27 -2.42 7.88
C ILE A 148 2.79 -2.94 9.25
N PHE A 149 1.80 -2.28 9.86
CA PHE A 149 1.19 -2.74 11.10
C PHE A 149 0.67 -4.18 10.99
N LYS A 150 -0.04 -4.51 9.90
CA LYS A 150 -0.54 -5.87 9.66
C LYS A 150 0.54 -6.93 9.47
N VAL A 151 1.74 -6.54 9.01
CA VAL A 151 2.88 -7.46 8.89
C VAL A 151 3.53 -7.67 10.24
N SER A 152 3.72 -6.60 11.01
CA SER A 152 4.24 -6.67 12.37
C SER A 152 3.81 -5.43 13.17
N GLU A 153 2.97 -5.64 14.17
CA GLU A 153 2.44 -4.58 15.04
C GLU A 153 3.58 -3.84 15.77
N HIS A 154 4.65 -4.56 16.14
CA HIS A 154 5.80 -4.01 16.84
C HIS A 154 6.57 -2.95 16.04
N LEU A 155 6.54 -3.02 14.70
CA LEU A 155 7.23 -2.04 13.86
C LEU A 155 6.59 -0.65 13.94
N ILE A 156 5.29 -0.58 14.25
CA ILE A 156 4.53 0.67 14.30
C ILE A 156 3.34 0.57 15.26
N PHE A 157 3.63 0.36 16.54
CA PHE A 157 2.60 0.11 17.56
C PHE A 157 1.59 1.27 17.72
N ASP A 158 1.98 2.49 17.35
CA ASP A 158 1.19 3.73 17.41
C ASP A 158 0.46 4.03 16.08
N ALA A 159 0.31 3.06 15.18
CA ALA A 159 -0.32 3.26 13.87
C ALA A 159 -1.73 3.88 13.96
N ALA A 160 -2.53 3.49 14.95
CA ALA A 160 -3.88 4.01 15.13
C ALA A 160 -3.87 5.48 15.51
N ASP A 161 -3.07 5.85 16.52
CA ASP A 161 -2.92 7.23 16.99
C ASP A 161 -2.41 8.15 15.86
N LEU A 162 -1.43 7.65 15.08
CA LEU A 162 -0.90 8.37 13.92
C LEU A 162 -1.98 8.65 12.87
N LEU A 163 -2.92 7.74 12.64
CA LEU A 163 -4.03 7.95 11.71
C LEU A 163 -5.10 8.87 12.27
N VAL A 164 -5.33 8.88 13.58
CA VAL A 164 -6.22 9.84 14.24
C VAL A 164 -5.67 11.26 14.08
N ASP A 165 -4.39 11.47 14.39
CA ASP A 165 -3.72 12.77 14.22
C ASP A 165 -3.72 13.22 12.76
N PHE A 166 -3.48 12.28 11.83
CA PHE A 166 -3.56 12.54 10.39
C PHE A 166 -4.96 12.99 9.95
N LEU A 167 -6.02 12.31 10.42
CA LEU A 167 -7.40 12.65 10.10
C LEU A 167 -7.81 14.03 10.61
N ALA A 168 -7.27 14.47 11.75
CA ALA A 168 -7.58 15.76 12.35
C ALA A 168 -7.11 16.95 11.49
N VAL A 169 -6.02 16.79 10.75
CA VAL A 169 -5.42 17.87 9.94
C VAL A 169 -5.61 17.71 8.43
N GLU A 170 -6.01 16.53 7.97
CA GLU A 170 -6.18 16.26 6.54
C GLU A 170 -7.36 17.04 5.94
N THR A 171 -7.21 17.45 4.68
CA THR A 171 -8.21 18.20 3.91
C THR A 171 -8.66 17.44 2.66
N ASP A 172 -7.81 16.58 2.10
CA ASP A 172 -8.13 15.81 0.89
C ASP A 172 -9.09 14.65 1.18
N SER A 173 -10.22 14.61 0.47
CA SER A 173 -11.26 13.60 0.65
C SER A 173 -10.77 12.16 0.47
N THR A 174 -9.88 11.91 -0.49
CA THR A 174 -9.37 10.56 -0.75
C THR A 174 -8.46 10.10 0.40
N CYS A 175 -7.63 11.01 0.91
CA CYS A 175 -6.77 10.75 2.07
C CYS A 175 -7.59 10.48 3.32
N LYS A 176 -8.62 11.30 3.60
CA LYS A 176 -9.56 11.09 4.71
C LYS A 176 -10.23 9.72 4.64
N ARG A 177 -10.79 9.38 3.46
CA ARG A 177 -11.42 8.08 3.24
C ARG A 177 -10.45 6.93 3.54
N ASN A 178 -9.25 6.98 2.97
CA ASN A 178 -8.26 5.91 3.17
C ASN A 178 -7.87 5.78 4.65
N ALA A 179 -7.68 6.90 5.35
CA ALA A 179 -7.28 6.91 6.75
C ALA A 179 -8.41 6.39 7.64
N PHE A 180 -9.64 6.78 7.38
CA PHE A 180 -10.82 6.26 8.09
C PHE A 180 -10.95 4.74 7.93
N VAL A 181 -10.85 4.21 6.69
CA VAL A 181 -10.93 2.77 6.43
C VAL A 181 -9.85 2.00 7.20
N CYS A 182 -8.62 2.52 7.23
CA CYS A 182 -7.53 1.91 7.99
C CYS A 182 -7.77 2.00 9.50
N LEU A 183 -8.17 3.18 10.00
CA LEU A 183 -8.46 3.41 11.42
C LEU A 183 -9.57 2.49 11.93
N GLY A 184 -10.67 2.34 11.18
CA GLY A 184 -11.76 1.43 11.53
C GLY A 184 -11.33 -0.03 11.64
N SER A 185 -10.23 -0.42 10.98
CA SER A 185 -9.64 -1.75 11.11
C SER A 185 -8.61 -1.87 12.24
N LEU A 186 -8.03 -0.76 12.71
CA LEU A 186 -7.02 -0.73 13.76
C LEU A 186 -7.63 -0.46 15.14
N GLN A 187 -8.54 0.50 15.24
CA GLN A 187 -9.11 0.97 16.49
C GLN A 187 -10.55 1.45 16.27
N ARG A 188 -11.49 0.54 16.54
CA ARG A 188 -12.94 0.74 16.39
C ARG A 188 -13.44 2.01 17.07
N GLU A 189 -13.11 2.19 18.35
CA GLU A 189 -13.63 3.31 19.16
C GLU A 189 -13.25 4.68 18.58
N SER A 190 -12.02 4.81 18.06
CA SER A 190 -11.55 6.04 17.41
C SER A 190 -12.29 6.30 16.09
N ALA A 191 -12.61 5.25 15.33
CA ALA A 191 -13.41 5.38 14.12
C ALA A 191 -14.87 5.78 14.42
N LEU A 192 -15.49 5.20 15.46
CA LEU A 192 -16.82 5.60 15.92
C LEU A 192 -16.86 7.06 16.35
N ARG A 193 -15.87 7.48 17.13
CA ARG A 193 -15.71 8.88 17.53
C ARG A 193 -15.58 9.80 16.32
N TYR A 194 -14.78 9.42 15.33
CA TYR A 194 -14.64 10.19 14.09
C TYR A 194 -15.97 10.34 13.33
N ILE A 195 -16.81 9.29 13.27
CA ILE A 195 -18.17 9.41 12.70
C ILE A 195 -19.00 10.40 13.53
N GLN A 196 -19.00 10.26 14.86
CA GLN A 196 -19.77 11.11 15.78
C GLN A 196 -19.41 12.59 15.64
N ASP A 197 -18.11 12.91 15.54
CA ASP A 197 -17.61 14.27 15.37
C ASP A 197 -18.05 14.91 14.04
N ASN A 198 -18.43 14.10 13.04
CA ASN A 198 -18.81 14.56 11.70
C ASN A 198 -20.33 14.46 11.41
N LEU A 199 -21.16 14.08 12.38
CA LEU A 199 -22.61 13.86 12.17
C LEU A 199 -23.35 15.08 11.63
N GLN A 200 -23.05 16.28 12.16
CA GLN A 200 -23.74 17.51 11.75
C GLN A 200 -23.51 17.87 10.28
N SER A 201 -22.36 17.46 9.73
CA SER A 201 -21.97 17.70 8.34
C SER A 201 -22.11 16.47 7.45
N LEU A 202 -22.68 15.37 7.96
CA LEU A 202 -22.65 14.05 7.33
C LEU A 202 -23.10 14.08 5.88
N ALA A 203 -24.20 14.77 5.57
CA ALA A 203 -24.76 14.87 4.22
C ALA A 203 -23.89 15.69 3.23
N THR A 204 -23.03 16.57 3.75
CA THR A 204 -22.14 17.45 2.96
C THR A 204 -20.73 16.88 2.78
N LEU A 205 -20.40 15.78 3.47
CA LEU A 205 -19.12 15.09 3.31
C LEU A 205 -18.96 14.54 1.90
N ASP A 206 -17.71 14.29 1.51
CA ASP A 206 -17.41 13.62 0.26
C ASP A 206 -18.08 12.23 0.19
N PRO A 207 -18.74 11.88 -0.93
CA PRO A 207 -19.43 10.60 -1.06
C PRO A 207 -18.56 9.37 -0.77
N LEU A 208 -17.25 9.43 -1.07
CA LEU A 208 -16.37 8.30 -0.79
C LEU A 208 -16.19 8.08 0.71
N LEU A 209 -16.15 9.16 1.50
CA LEU A 209 -16.08 9.06 2.96
C LEU A 209 -17.40 8.57 3.54
N GLN A 210 -18.53 9.08 3.05
CA GLN A 210 -19.87 8.60 3.44
C GLN A 210 -20.01 7.08 3.20
N LEU A 211 -19.62 6.60 2.02
CA LEU A 211 -19.63 5.15 1.71
C LEU A 211 -18.76 4.35 2.69
N SER A 212 -17.60 4.87 3.07
CA SER A 212 -16.75 4.19 4.06
C SER A 212 -17.39 4.15 5.46
N PHE A 213 -18.18 5.16 5.85
CA PHE A 213 -18.94 5.14 7.09
C PHE A 213 -20.04 4.06 7.05
N VAL A 214 -20.78 3.97 5.93
CA VAL A 214 -21.79 2.94 5.71
C VAL A 214 -21.18 1.54 5.81
N GLU A 215 -20.05 1.31 5.13
CA GLU A 215 -19.36 0.02 5.17
C GLU A 215 -18.89 -0.34 6.60
N PHE A 216 -18.32 0.62 7.32
CA PHE A 216 -17.89 0.44 8.70
C PHE A 216 -19.07 0.11 9.62
N ILE A 217 -20.15 0.89 9.57
CA ILE A 217 -21.36 0.68 10.38
C ILE A 217 -21.98 -0.69 10.08
N ARG A 218 -22.10 -1.05 8.80
CA ARG A 218 -22.64 -2.35 8.39
C ARG A 218 -21.85 -3.50 8.98
N LYS A 219 -20.52 -3.40 9.01
CA LYS A 219 -19.66 -4.42 9.62
C LYS A 219 -19.81 -4.45 11.14
N ASP A 220 -19.79 -3.28 11.78
CA ASP A 220 -19.83 -3.16 13.24
C ASP A 220 -21.16 -3.66 13.84
N ALA A 221 -22.27 -3.36 13.18
CA ALA A 221 -23.61 -3.72 13.65
C ALA A 221 -23.89 -5.22 13.69
N VAL A 222 -23.14 -6.04 12.93
CA VAL A 222 -23.25 -7.51 12.99
C VAL A 222 -22.73 -8.04 14.32
N GLU A 223 -21.67 -7.42 14.85
CA GLU A 223 -21.00 -7.84 16.08
C GLU A 223 -21.58 -7.14 17.32
N HIS A 224 -22.12 -5.92 17.16
CA HIS A 224 -22.54 -5.03 18.25
C HIS A 224 -23.97 -4.50 18.05
N SER A 225 -24.95 -5.27 18.54
CA SER A 225 -26.38 -4.94 18.41
C SER A 225 -26.86 -3.83 19.34
N ASP A 226 -26.05 -3.42 20.31
CA ASP A 226 -26.32 -2.37 21.29
C ASP A 226 -26.36 -0.97 20.65
N LEU A 227 -25.58 -0.73 19.61
CA LEU A 227 -25.53 0.56 18.90
C LEU A 227 -26.51 0.65 17.71
N ARG A 228 -27.35 -0.38 17.51
CA ARG A 228 -28.26 -0.50 16.34
C ARG A 228 -29.13 0.74 16.14
N ASN A 229 -29.75 1.27 17.19
CA ASN A 229 -30.61 2.45 17.08
C ASN A 229 -29.83 3.71 16.65
N GLN A 230 -28.60 3.86 17.12
CA GLN A 230 -27.73 4.97 16.72
C GLN A 230 -27.34 4.82 15.24
N TYR A 231 -26.97 3.61 14.81
CA TYR A 231 -26.67 3.32 13.41
C TYR A 231 -27.85 3.54 12.48
N LEU A 232 -29.06 3.14 12.88
CA LEU A 232 -30.27 3.40 12.10
C LEU A 232 -30.49 4.90 11.88
N SER A 233 -30.27 5.74 12.90
CA SER A 233 -30.36 7.20 12.75
C SER A 233 -29.32 7.71 11.75
N ILE A 234 -28.05 7.33 11.91
CA ILE A 234 -26.94 7.81 11.06
C ILE A 234 -27.15 7.40 9.59
N ILE A 235 -27.54 6.14 9.35
CA ILE A 235 -27.75 5.65 7.98
C ILE A 235 -29.03 6.26 7.36
N SER A 236 -30.05 6.55 8.16
CA SER A 236 -31.25 7.24 7.67
C SER A 236 -30.93 8.66 7.19
N ASP A 237 -30.10 9.41 7.92
CA ASP A 237 -29.65 10.74 7.53
C ASP A 237 -28.87 10.73 6.19
N LEU A 238 -28.25 9.60 5.84
CA LEU A 238 -27.55 9.43 4.56
C LEU A 238 -28.47 9.24 3.34
N LEU A 239 -29.77 9.00 3.55
CA LEU A 239 -30.75 8.95 2.47
C LEU A 239 -31.04 10.34 1.88
N ASP A 240 -30.78 11.41 2.64
CA ASP A 240 -30.99 12.80 2.22
C ASP A 240 -29.77 13.39 1.46
N THR A 241 -28.75 12.56 1.18
CA THR A 241 -27.59 13.01 0.41
C THR A 241 -27.88 13.16 -1.08
N THR A 242 -27.01 13.86 -1.81
CA THR A 242 -27.17 14.06 -3.26
C THR A 242 -26.63 12.89 -4.10
N SER A 243 -25.89 11.96 -3.48
CA SER A 243 -25.21 10.88 -4.19
C SER A 243 -26.08 9.62 -4.26
N ASN A 244 -26.51 9.26 -5.46
CA ASN A 244 -27.31 8.05 -5.70
C ASN A 244 -26.64 6.77 -5.20
N THR A 245 -25.30 6.69 -5.26
CA THR A 245 -24.55 5.53 -4.77
C THR A 245 -24.62 5.44 -3.24
N VAL A 246 -24.56 6.57 -2.54
CA VAL A 246 -24.66 6.62 -1.08
C VAL A 246 -26.08 6.27 -0.65
N ILE A 247 -27.10 6.86 -1.32
CA ILE A 247 -28.51 6.53 -1.06
C ILE A 247 -28.75 5.03 -1.24
N TYR A 248 -28.25 4.43 -2.33
CA TYR A 248 -28.42 3.00 -2.61
C TYR A 248 -27.79 2.11 -1.52
N GLU A 249 -26.55 2.39 -1.13
CA GLU A 249 -25.85 1.62 -0.09
C GLU A 249 -26.47 1.83 1.30
N ALA A 250 -26.92 3.06 1.61
CA ALA A 250 -27.62 3.37 2.85
C ALA A 250 -28.96 2.61 2.93
N ALA A 251 -29.77 2.67 1.88
CA ALA A 251 -31.04 1.93 1.79
C ALA A 251 -30.84 0.43 1.92
N THR A 252 -29.80 -0.12 1.26
CA THR A 252 -29.47 -1.54 1.37
C THR A 252 -29.07 -1.90 2.80
N THR A 253 -28.24 -1.07 3.43
CA THR A 253 -27.77 -1.27 4.81
C THR A 253 -28.91 -1.20 5.82
N LEU A 254 -29.89 -0.31 5.65
CA LEU A 254 -31.09 -0.22 6.49
C LEU A 254 -31.96 -1.48 6.49
N THR A 255 -31.93 -2.29 5.43
CA THR A 255 -32.68 -3.55 5.40
C THR A 255 -32.02 -4.67 6.22
N ILE A 256 -30.73 -4.51 6.53
CA ILE A 256 -29.90 -5.48 7.26
C ILE A 256 -29.74 -5.05 8.73
N LEU A 257 -29.65 -3.74 8.97
CA LEU A 257 -29.67 -3.12 10.29
C LEU A 257 -31.04 -3.22 10.97
#